data_AF-A0A6L9IKT7-F1
#
_entry.id   AF-A0A6L9IKT7-F1
#
_cell.length_a   1.000
_cell.length_b   1.000
_cell.length_c   1.000
_cell.angle_alpha   90.00
_cell.angle_beta   90.00
_cell.angle_gamma   90.00
#
_symmetry.space_group_name_H-M   'P 1'
#
loop_
_entity.id
_entity.type
_entity.pdbx_description
1 polymer ?
#
loop_
_entity_poly.entity_id
_entity_poly.type
_entity_poly.pdbx_seq_one_letter_code
_entity_poly.pdbx_strand_id
1 'polypeptide(L)'
;MLLKQSDVKGRLNLLRYGLIVVVVMSFILGLLVPFVIAQPYAVEINALADAVEAAGGNPERANIQITDFVDEAVIVTVVVAVVSVLIYFGYRAWLMNQQGGAAQSGDASTQSS
;
A
#
# COMPACT_ATOMS: atom_id res chain seq x y z
N MET A 1 -2.17 -12.10 34.79
CA MET A 1 -1.90 -12.81 33.52
C MET A 1 -0.85 -11.99 32.77
N LEU A 2 0.43 -12.30 32.94
CA LEU A 2 1.52 -11.59 32.26
C LEU A 2 1.36 -11.83 30.76
N LEU A 3 0.90 -10.82 30.02
CA LEU A 3 1.03 -10.80 28.55
C LEU A 3 2.52 -11.00 28.27
N LYS A 4 2.89 -12.22 27.87
CA LYS A 4 4.28 -12.59 27.61
C LYS A 4 4.82 -11.56 26.63
N GLN A 5 5.91 -10.90 26.99
CA GLN A 5 6.63 -9.98 26.12
C GLN A 5 6.94 -10.60 24.73
N SER A 6 7.00 -11.94 24.68
CA SER A 6 7.00 -12.79 23.49
C SER A 6 5.86 -12.51 22.51
N ASP A 7 4.61 -12.43 22.99
CA ASP A 7 3.43 -12.24 22.12
C ASP A 7 3.40 -10.84 21.53
N VAL A 8 3.85 -9.83 22.29
CA VAL A 8 3.94 -8.44 21.80
C VAL A 8 5.02 -8.31 20.72
N LYS A 9 6.20 -8.92 20.92
CA LYS A 9 7.25 -8.95 19.90
C LYS A 9 6.81 -9.70 18.63
N GLY A 10 6.10 -10.81 18.77
CA GLY A 10 5.56 -11.57 17.65
C GLY A 10 4.60 -10.75 16.78
N ARG A 11 3.64 -10.06 17.41
CA ARG A 11 2.67 -9.20 16.70
C ARG A 11 3.33 -8.00 16.03
N LEU A 12 4.35 -7.40 16.64
CA LEU A 12 5.05 -6.27 16.06
C LEU A 12 5.86 -6.68 14.82
N ASN A 13 6.48 -7.87 14.83
CA ASN A 13 7.15 -8.43 13.66
C ASN A 13 6.16 -8.76 12.54
N LEU A 14 5.01 -9.36 12.88
CA LEU A 14 3.94 -9.65 11.91
C LEU A 14 3.47 -8.37 11.21
N LEU A 15 3.30 -7.28 11.96
CA LEU A 15 2.87 -5.99 11.41
C LEU A 15 3.93 -5.36 10.49
N ARG A 16 5.23 -5.52 10.80
CA ARG A 16 6.33 -5.09 9.91
C ARG A 16 6.31 -5.84 8.59
N TYR A 17 6.21 -7.17 8.63
CA TYR A 17 6.14 -7.98 7.42
C TYR A 17 4.86 -7.69 6.62
N GLY A 18 3.73 -7.52 7.31
CA GLY A 18 2.46 -7.14 6.67
C GLY A 18 2.56 -5.80 5.94
N LEU A 19 3.19 -4.78 6.54
CA LEU A 19 3.39 -3.48 5.89
C LEU A 19 4.28 -3.58 4.66
N ILE A 20 5.36 -4.36 4.71
CA ILE A 20 6.23 -4.58 3.54
C ILE A 20 5.43 -5.21 2.40
N VAL A 21 4.62 -6.23 2.69
CA VAL A 21 3.76 -6.88 1.68
C VAL A 21 2.76 -5.89 1.10
N VAL A 22 2.13 -5.05 1.91
CA VAL A 22 1.18 -4.03 1.44
C VAL A 22 1.87 -3.03 0.51
N VAL A 23 3.07 -2.56 0.86
CA VAL A 23 3.84 -1.63 0.01
C VAL A 23 4.18 -2.29 -1.33
N VAL A 24 4.70 -3.53 -1.33
CA VAL A 24 5.03 -4.24 -2.56
C VAL A 24 3.78 -4.50 -3.41
N MET A 25 2.67 -4.92 -2.79
CA MET A 25 1.41 -5.15 -3.49
C MET A 25 0.83 -3.85 -4.05
N SER A 26 0.97 -2.73 -3.33
CA SER A 26 0.53 -1.43 -3.83
C SER A 26 1.31 -0.97 -5.06
N PHE A 27 2.61 -1.26 -5.13
CA PHE A 27 3.42 -1.00 -6.32
C PHE A 27 2.96 -1.85 -7.52
N ILE A 28 2.76 -3.14 -7.30
CA ILE A 28 2.29 -4.06 -8.34
C ILE A 28 0.90 -3.63 -8.84
N LEU A 29 -0.02 -3.30 -7.93
CA LEU A 29 -1.35 -2.82 -8.29
C LEU A 29 -1.29 -1.46 -9.00
N GLY A 30 -0.40 -0.56 -8.56
CA GLY A 30 -0.18 0.74 -9.19
C GLY A 30 0.28 0.62 -10.65
N LEU A 31 1.05 -0.41 -10.99
CA LEU A 31 1.41 -0.70 -12.38
C LEU A 31 0.29 -1.40 -13.15
N LEU A 32 -0.32 -2.40 -12.52
CA LEU A 32 -1.16 -3.37 -13.21
C LEU A 32 -2.58 -2.83 -13.45
N VAL A 33 -3.15 -2.09 -12.50
CA VAL A 33 -4.49 -1.50 -12.60
C VAL A 33 -4.63 -0.54 -13.79
N PRO A 34 -3.80 0.53 -13.92
CA PRO A 34 -3.94 1.45 -15.05
C PRO A 34 -3.65 0.76 -16.38
N PHE A 35 -2.72 -0.20 -16.43
CA PHE A 35 -2.45 -0.97 -17.65
C PHE A 35 -3.65 -1.82 -18.09
N VAL A 36 -4.29 -2.54 -17.17
CA VAL A 36 -5.47 -3.36 -17.47
C VAL A 36 -6.64 -2.50 -17.93
N ILE A 37 -6.81 -1.31 -17.36
CA ILE A 37 -7.87 -0.37 -17.75
C ILE A 37 -7.56 0.26 -19.11
N ALA A 38 -6.30 0.59 -19.40
CA ALA A 38 -5.90 1.29 -20.61
C ALA A 38 -5.83 0.39 -21.87
N GLN A 39 -5.50 -0.90 -21.69
CA GLN A 39 -5.43 -1.91 -22.75
C GLN A 39 -6.61 -1.92 -23.75
N PRO A 40 -7.89 -2.00 -23.31
CA PRO A 40 -9.01 -2.03 -24.25
C PRO A 40 -9.11 -0.77 -25.11
N TYR A 41 -8.78 0.40 -24.56
CA TYR A 41 -8.79 1.65 -25.33
C TYR A 41 -7.75 1.65 -26.45
N ALA A 42 -6.56 1.07 -26.22
CA ALA A 42 -5.55 0.94 -27.27
C ALA A 42 -6.04 0.08 -28.44
N VAL A 43 -6.79 -1.00 -28.16
CA VAL A 43 -7.36 -1.86 -29.20
C VAL A 43 -8.39 -1.11 -30.04
N GLU A 44 -9.29 -0.35 -29.39
CA GLU A 44 -10.31 0.44 -30.09
C GLU A 44 -9.69 1.54 -30.96
N ILE A 45 -8.71 2.27 -30.43
CA ILE A 45 -8.01 3.32 -31.18
C ILE A 45 -7.27 2.73 -32.38
N ASN A 46 -6.60 1.59 -32.21
CA ASN A 46 -5.90 0.93 -33.30
C ASN A 46 -6.84 0.36 -34.37
N ALA A 47 -8.02 -0.12 -33.99
CA ALA A 47 -9.05 -0.53 -34.96
C ALA A 47 -9.57 0.65 -35.79
N LEU A 48 -9.71 1.82 -35.17
CA LEU A 48 -10.06 3.06 -35.87
C LEU A 48 -8.93 3.53 -36.79
N ALA A 49 -7.69 3.41 -36.34
CA ALA A 49 -6.50 3.71 -37.11
C ALA A 49 -6.43 2.86 -38.39
N ASP A 50 -6.70 1.55 -38.29
CA ASP A 50 -6.71 0.65 -39.46
C ASP A 50 -7.77 1.07 -40.50
N ALA A 51 -8.95 1.54 -40.06
CA ALA A 51 -9.99 2.06 -40.96
C ALA A 51 -9.58 3.37 -41.66
N VAL A 52 -8.87 4.25 -40.96
CA VAL A 52 -8.36 5.52 -41.51
C VAL A 52 -7.19 5.26 -42.48
N GLU A 53 -6.32 4.30 -42.18
CA GLU A 53 -5.25 3.86 -43.09
C GLU A 53 -5.83 3.30 -44.39
N ALA A 54 -6.86 2.46 -44.29
CA ALA A 54 -7.57 1.90 -45.45
C ALA A 54 -8.25 2.98 -46.31
N ALA A 55 -8.63 4.10 -45.72
CA ALA A 55 -9.17 5.26 -46.43
C ALA A 55 -8.09 6.16 -47.07
N GLY A 56 -6.80 5.79 -46.96
CA GLY A 56 -5.67 6.56 -47.47
C GLY A 56 -5.24 7.72 -46.56
N GLY A 57 -5.69 7.73 -45.30
CA GLY A 57 -5.25 8.67 -44.28
C GLY A 57 -3.93 8.27 -43.61
N ASN A 58 -3.39 9.14 -42.77
CA ASN A 58 -2.22 8.85 -41.92
C ASN A 58 -2.67 8.78 -40.46
N PRO A 59 -2.99 7.59 -39.93
CA PRO A 59 -3.51 7.47 -38.58
C PRO A 59 -2.42 7.48 -37.51
N GLU A 60 -2.79 7.93 -36.31
CA GLU A 60 -1.95 7.79 -35.11
C GLU A 60 -2.32 6.50 -34.37
N ARG A 61 -1.34 5.62 -34.14
CA ARG A 61 -1.54 4.34 -33.44
C ARG A 61 -1.26 4.51 -31.95
N ALA A 62 -2.17 4.03 -31.11
CA ALA A 62 -1.97 4.01 -29.68
C ALA A 62 -1.09 2.81 -29.30
N ASN A 63 0.10 3.08 -28.77
CA ASN A 63 0.97 2.07 -28.16
C ASN A 63 1.06 2.35 -26.66
N ILE A 64 0.28 1.63 -25.87
CA ILE A 64 0.27 1.75 -24.41
C ILE A 64 1.20 0.69 -23.83
N GLN A 65 2.30 1.13 -23.22
CA GLN A 65 3.28 0.26 -22.59
C GLN A 65 3.13 0.28 -21.07
N ILE A 66 3.45 -0.83 -20.40
CA ILE A 66 3.45 -0.89 -18.93
C ILE A 66 4.41 0.16 -18.34
N THR A 67 5.48 0.48 -19.06
CA THR A 67 6.48 1.48 -18.68
C THR A 67 5.91 2.89 -18.55
N ASP A 68 4.81 3.19 -19.24
CA ASP A 68 4.18 4.52 -19.22
C ASP A 68 3.56 4.83 -17.86
N PHE A 69 3.30 3.80 -17.05
CA PHE A 69 2.71 3.92 -15.71
C PHE A 69 3.74 3.81 -14.59
N VAL A 70 5.03 3.67 -14.90
CA VAL A 70 6.07 3.49 -13.89
C VAL A 70 6.20 4.71 -13.00
N ASP A 71 6.19 5.92 -13.57
CA ASP A 71 6.31 7.16 -12.82
C ASP A 71 5.16 7.33 -11.82
N GLU A 72 3.93 7.07 -12.26
CA GLU A 72 2.74 7.12 -11.40
C GLU A 72 2.78 6.06 -10.30
N ALA A 73 3.14 4.81 -10.66
CA ALA A 73 3.23 3.71 -9.71
C ALA A 73 4.28 3.98 -8.62
N VAL A 74 5.41 4.60 -8.97
CA VAL A 74 6.44 5.01 -8.01
C VAL A 74 5.88 6.05 -7.03
N ILE A 75 5.19 7.08 -7.53
CA ILE A 75 4.60 8.12 -6.67
C ILE A 75 3.59 7.52 -5.69
N VAL A 76 2.65 6.70 -6.19
CA VAL A 76 1.65 6.03 -5.35
C VAL A 76 2.33 5.16 -4.29
N THR A 77 3.37 4.42 -4.66
CA THR A 77 4.09 3.55 -3.73
C THR A 77 4.81 4.33 -2.64
N VAL A 78 5.42 5.48 -2.98
CA VAL A 78 6.02 6.37 -1.99
C VAL A 78 4.95 6.87 -1.01
N VAL A 79 3.79 7.30 -1.50
CA VAL A 79 2.67 7.74 -0.64
C VAL A 79 2.23 6.62 0.30
N VAL A 80 2.02 5.40 -0.23
CA VAL A 80 1.62 4.24 0.57
C VAL A 80 2.68 3.87 1.59
N ALA A 81 3.97 3.98 1.26
CA ALA A 81 5.07 3.75 2.18
C ALA A 81 5.07 4.77 3.33
N VAL A 82 4.83 6.06 3.06
CA VAL A 82 4.72 7.08 4.11
C VAL A 82 3.54 6.77 5.04
N VAL A 83 2.36 6.49 4.48
CA VAL A 83 1.16 6.14 5.26
C VAL A 83 1.41 4.89 6.11
N SER A 84 2.04 3.88 5.53
CA SER A 84 2.43 2.63 6.21
C SER A 84 3.32 2.89 7.41
N VAL A 85 4.31 3.79 7.29
CA VAL A 85 5.17 4.20 8.40
C VAL A 85 4.36 4.92 9.49
N LEU A 86 3.46 5.83 9.12
CA LEU A 86 2.60 6.53 10.09
C LEU A 86 1.71 5.55 10.87
N ILE A 87 1.13 4.56 10.20
CA ILE A 87 0.34 3.50 10.84
C ILE A 87 1.19 2.71 11.83
N TYR A 88 2.42 2.33 11.46
CA TYR A 88 3.33 1.62 12.36
C TYR A 88 3.63 2.42 13.62
N PHE A 89 3.99 3.70 13.49
CA PHE A 89 4.28 4.56 14.63
C PHE A 89 3.05 4.81 15.51
N GLY A 90 1.89 5.04 14.90
CA GLY A 90 0.62 5.18 15.61
C GLY A 90 0.26 3.93 16.42
N TYR A 91 0.38 2.75 15.82
CA TYR A 91 0.12 1.47 16.50
C TYR A 91 1.10 1.22 17.66
N ARG A 92 2.38 1.56 17.48
CA ARG A 92 3.39 1.45 18.53
C ARG A 92 3.11 2.39 19.71
N ALA A 93 2.78 3.64 19.44
CA ALA A 93 2.47 4.63 20.49
C ALA A 93 1.23 4.22 21.29
N TRP A 94 0.19 3.74 20.61
CA TRP A 94 -1.03 3.25 21.23
C TRP A 94 -0.78 2.02 22.14
N LEU A 95 0.01 1.06 21.68
CA LEU A 95 0.40 -0.11 22.50
C LEU A 95 1.18 0.28 23.76
N MET A 96 2.05 1.29 23.69
CA MET A 96 2.80 1.77 24.86
C MET A 96 1.87 2.47 25.88
N ASN A 97 0.90 3.27 25.43
CA ASN A 97 -0.07 3.91 26.32
C ASN A 97 -0.94 2.90 27.08
N GLN A 98 -1.30 1.76 26.47
CA GLN A 98 -2.07 0.72 27.16
C GLN A 98 -1.27 -0.03 28.24
N GLN A 99 0.05 -0.14 28.06
CA GLN A 99 0.92 -0.79 29.05
C GLN A 99 1.19 0.14 30.25
N GLY A 100 1.26 1.46 30.05
CA GLY A 100 1.41 2.44 31.13
C GLY A 100 0.20 2.51 32.07
N GLY A 101 -1.02 2.34 31.55
CA GLY A 101 -2.25 2.35 32.36
C GLY A 101 -2.42 1.14 33.28
N ALA A 102 -1.79 -0.01 32.96
CA ALA A 102 -1.87 -1.22 33.78
C ALA A 102 -0.91 -1.23 34.99
N ALA A 103 0.16 -0.42 34.96
CA ALA A 103 1.11 -0.32 36.06
C ALA A 103 0.60 0.55 37.22
N GLN A 104 -0.24 1.55 36.93
CA GLN A 104 -0.67 2.55 37.91
C GLN A 104 -1.79 2.07 38.84
N SER A 105 -2.55 1.03 38.45
CA SER A 105 -3.63 0.46 39.25
C SER A 105 -3.17 -0.61 40.27
N GLY A 106 -1.91 -1.05 40.20
CA GLY A 106 -1.32 -2.02 41.13
C GLY A 106 -0.78 -1.42 42.44
N ASP A 107 -0.32 -0.16 42.40
CA ASP A 107 0.27 0.52 43.57
C ASP A 107 -0.78 1.16 44.49
N ALA A 108 -1.98 1.44 43.99
CA ALA A 108 -3.03 2.09 44.79
C ALA A 108 -3.68 1.16 45.83
N SER A 109 -3.57 -0.17 45.68
CA SER A 109 -4.17 -1.15 46.59
C SER A 109 -3.22 -1.60 47.72
N THR A 110 -1.94 -1.24 47.66
CA THR A 110 -0.92 -1.64 48.66
C THR A 110 -0.61 -0.55 49.69
N GLN A 111 -1.13 0.67 49.52
CA GLN A 111 -0.93 1.78 50.47
C GLN A 111 -2.06 1.98 51.48
N SER A 112 -3.13 1.17 51.47
CA SER A 112 -4.26 1.33 52.41
C SER A 112 -4.32 0.29 53.54
N SER A 113 -3.22 -0.40 53.87
CA SER A 113 -3.14 -1.33 55.01
C SER A 113 -2.23 -0.80 56.10
#